data_AF-A0A9X3PQQ2-F1
#
_entry.id   AF-A0A9X3PQQ2-F1
#
_cell.length_a   1.000
_cell.length_b   1.000
_cell.length_c   1.000
_cell.angle_alpha   90.00
_cell.angle_beta   90.00
_cell.angle_gamma   90.00
#
_symmetry.space_group_name_H-M   'P 1'
#
loop_
_entity.id
_entity.type
_entity.pdbx_description
1 polymer ?
#
loop_
_entity_poly.entity_id
_entity_poly.type
_entity_poly.pdbx_seq_one_letter_code
_entity_poly.pdbx_strand_id
1 'polypeptide(L)'
;MVEEAKTKAEWIDFTGMAKVWKEAYLGGLEASLNWQKQNEIVAKSLIHQGLTATQQCLTLYKNVVDTSLEQIPAQANAIPVLALSRHMIQSAQAAAEPAFKTGAEVCETSFSAYETALAGPSRKYMVEVNKRMMDTIIPS
;
A
#
# COMPACT_ATOMS: atom_id res chain seq x y z
N MET A 1 -56.91 6.07 -18.30
CA MET A 1 -55.54 6.55 -18.56
C MET A 1 -54.95 7.41 -17.44
N VAL A 2 -55.42 8.64 -17.15
CA VAL A 2 -54.84 9.46 -16.05
C VAL A 2 -55.20 8.90 -14.66
N GLU A 3 -56.44 8.44 -14.49
CA GLU A 3 -56.92 7.76 -13.26
C GLU A 3 -56.17 6.44 -13.01
N GLU A 4 -56.04 5.55 -14.01
CA GLU A 4 -55.29 4.29 -13.88
C GLU A 4 -53.79 4.48 -13.60
N ALA A 5 -53.19 5.57 -14.07
CA ALA A 5 -51.80 5.89 -13.75
C ALA A 5 -51.64 6.32 -12.29
N LYS A 6 -52.62 7.03 -11.72
CA LYS A 6 -52.67 7.36 -10.29
C LYS A 6 -52.86 6.09 -9.44
N THR A 7 -53.79 5.21 -9.81
CA THR A 7 -54.06 3.97 -9.05
C THR A 7 -52.87 3.00 -9.07
N LYS A 8 -52.10 2.97 -10.18
CA LYS A 8 -50.86 2.18 -10.25
C LYS A 8 -49.71 2.79 -9.45
N ALA A 9 -49.64 4.11 -9.34
CA ALA A 9 -48.64 4.80 -8.52
C ALA A 9 -48.89 4.58 -7.01
N GLU A 10 -50.16 4.43 -6.59
CA GLU A 10 -50.55 4.10 -5.21
C GLU A 10 -50.15 2.68 -4.77
N TRP A 11 -49.89 1.77 -5.72
CA TRP A 11 -49.41 0.41 -5.45
C TRP A 11 -47.89 0.31 -5.25
N ILE A 12 -47.16 1.38 -5.56
CA ILE A 12 -45.70 1.40 -5.52
C ILE A 12 -45.26 2.05 -4.21
N ASP A 13 -44.70 1.25 -3.30
CA ASP A 13 -44.11 1.75 -2.06
C ASP A 13 -42.75 2.42 -2.34
N PHE A 14 -42.81 3.68 -2.76
CA PHE A 14 -41.63 4.51 -2.98
C PHE A 14 -40.78 4.68 -1.72
N THR A 15 -41.38 4.63 -0.53
CA THR A 15 -40.67 4.78 0.75
C THR A 15 -39.85 3.53 1.04
N GLY A 16 -40.45 2.34 0.91
CA GLY A 16 -39.75 1.07 1.05
C GLY A 16 -38.63 0.92 0.02
N MET A 17 -38.88 1.29 -1.24
CA MET A 17 -37.82 1.28 -2.26
C MET A 17 -36.69 2.25 -1.93
N ALA A 18 -36.99 3.48 -1.47
CA ALA A 18 -35.96 4.44 -1.07
C ALA A 18 -35.09 3.89 0.08
N LYS A 19 -35.68 3.22 1.06
CA LYS A 19 -34.96 2.57 2.17
C LYS A 19 -34.02 1.46 1.67
N VAL A 20 -34.49 0.59 0.77
CA VAL A 20 -33.66 -0.45 0.15
C VAL A 20 -32.48 0.15 -0.62
N TRP A 21 -32.71 1.21 -1.39
CA TRP A 21 -31.64 1.91 -2.12
C TRP A 21 -30.63 2.57 -1.17
N LYS A 22 -31.09 3.18 -0.07
CA LYS A 22 -30.22 3.72 0.98
C LYS A 22 -29.33 2.64 1.59
N GLU A 23 -29.91 1.50 1.98
CA GLU A 23 -29.15 0.38 2.56
C GLU A 23 -28.14 -0.19 1.58
N ALA A 24 -28.55 -0.41 0.32
CA ALA A 24 -27.66 -0.89 -0.73
C ALA A 24 -26.50 0.10 -1.00
N TYR A 25 -26.77 1.40 -1.02
CA TYR A 25 -25.76 2.43 -1.18
C TYR A 25 -24.75 2.43 -0.02
N LEU A 26 -25.23 2.45 1.22
CA LEU A 26 -24.35 2.47 2.40
C LEU A 26 -23.53 1.18 2.50
N GLY A 27 -24.15 0.03 2.25
CA GLY A 27 -23.43 -1.25 2.20
C GLY A 27 -22.38 -1.30 1.07
N GLY A 28 -22.71 -0.77 -0.10
CA GLY A 28 -21.77 -0.65 -1.22
C GLY A 28 -20.60 0.28 -0.92
N LEU A 29 -20.85 1.40 -0.23
CA LEU A 29 -19.82 2.34 0.21
C LEU A 29 -18.85 1.66 1.19
N GLU A 30 -19.36 0.98 2.21
CA GLU A 30 -18.52 0.26 3.19
C GLU A 30 -17.69 -0.83 2.51
N ALA A 31 -18.29 -1.61 1.61
CA ALA A 31 -17.58 -2.63 0.85
C ALA A 31 -16.47 -2.03 -0.02
N SER A 32 -16.74 -0.91 -0.70
CA SER A 32 -15.76 -0.20 -1.53
C SER A 32 -14.58 0.34 -0.72
N LEU A 33 -14.85 0.95 0.44
CA LEU A 33 -13.80 1.47 1.33
C LEU A 33 -12.98 0.34 1.96
N ASN A 34 -13.61 -0.79 2.29
CA ASN A 34 -12.88 -1.97 2.76
C ASN A 34 -12.01 -2.56 1.64
N TRP A 35 -12.53 -2.64 0.40
CA TRP A 35 -11.75 -3.06 -0.77
C TRP A 35 -10.53 -2.15 -0.99
N GLN A 36 -10.71 -0.83 -0.90
CA GLN A 36 -9.61 0.13 -0.97
C GLN A 36 -8.55 -0.15 0.09
N LYS A 37 -8.96 -0.35 1.35
CA LYS A 37 -8.04 -0.69 2.45
C LYS A 37 -7.26 -1.97 2.17
N GLN A 38 -7.91 -3.01 1.68
CA GLN A 38 -7.24 -4.28 1.36
C GLN A 38 -6.21 -4.11 0.24
N ASN A 39 -6.56 -3.38 -0.83
CA ASN A 39 -5.62 -3.09 -1.92
C ASN A 39 -4.41 -2.28 -1.44
N GLU A 40 -4.61 -1.30 -0.56
CA GLU A 40 -3.51 -0.53 0.05
C GLU A 40 -2.58 -1.45 0.87
N ILE A 41 -3.13 -2.40 1.64
CA ILE A 41 -2.33 -3.37 2.40
C ILE A 41 -1.49 -4.25 1.46
N VAL A 42 -2.10 -4.76 0.38
CA VAL A 42 -1.39 -5.58 -0.61
C VAL A 42 -0.28 -4.79 -1.28
N ALA A 43 -0.55 -3.56 -1.73
CA ALA A 43 0.45 -2.71 -2.36
C ALA A 43 1.64 -2.41 -1.43
N LYS A 44 1.37 -2.05 -0.17
CA LYS A 44 2.40 -1.83 0.85
C LYS A 44 3.23 -3.10 1.10
N SER A 45 2.59 -4.26 1.15
CA SER A 45 3.26 -5.56 1.32
C SER A 45 4.20 -5.89 0.16
N LEU A 46 3.75 -5.66 -1.09
CA LEU A 46 4.60 -5.87 -2.28
C LEU A 46 5.83 -4.95 -2.28
N ILE A 47 5.67 -3.69 -1.87
CA ILE A 47 6.78 -2.74 -1.75
C ILE A 47 7.78 -3.22 -0.69
N HIS A 48 7.28 -3.60 0.49
CA HIS A 48 8.13 -4.12 1.56
C HIS A 48 8.88 -5.40 1.15
N GLN A 49 8.20 -6.33 0.49
CA GLN A 49 8.83 -7.54 -0.07
C GLN A 49 9.90 -7.19 -1.11
N GLY A 50 9.64 -6.24 -2.01
CA GLY A 50 10.61 -5.79 -3.02
C GLY A 50 11.86 -5.15 -2.39
N LEU A 51 11.68 -4.31 -1.38
CA LEU A 51 12.78 -3.70 -0.62
C LEU A 51 13.62 -4.76 0.11
N THR A 52 12.95 -5.71 0.76
CA THR A 52 13.59 -6.82 1.48
C THR A 52 14.38 -7.71 0.52
N ALA A 53 13.79 -8.07 -0.63
CA ALA A 53 14.46 -8.87 -1.65
C ALA A 53 15.69 -8.14 -2.21
N THR A 54 15.62 -6.82 -2.37
CA THR A 54 16.75 -6.00 -2.83
C THR A 54 17.88 -5.98 -1.79
N GLN A 55 17.55 -5.83 -0.50
CA GLN A 55 18.53 -5.93 0.59
C GLN A 55 19.18 -7.32 0.65
N GLN A 56 18.39 -8.39 0.54
CA GLN A 56 18.91 -9.76 0.51
C GLN A 56 19.82 -10.01 -0.69
N CYS A 57 19.47 -9.48 -1.87
CA CYS A 57 20.29 -9.56 -3.07
C CYS A 57 21.62 -8.82 -2.90
N LEU A 58 21.60 -7.63 -2.29
CA LEU A 58 22.82 -6.87 -1.99
C LEU A 58 23.74 -7.64 -1.03
N THR A 59 23.17 -8.26 0.02
CA THR A 59 23.91 -9.09 0.97
C THR A 59 24.50 -10.34 0.30
N LEU A 60 23.74 -11.00 -0.57
CA LEU A 60 24.24 -12.14 -1.35
C LEU A 60 25.38 -11.73 -2.27
N TYR A 61 25.23 -10.60 -2.99
CA TYR A 61 26.28 -10.07 -3.86
C TYR A 61 27.55 -9.74 -3.08
N LYS A 62 27.42 -9.12 -1.90
CA LYS A 62 28.53 -8.90 -0.96
C LYS A 62 29.24 -10.20 -0.59
N ASN A 63 28.50 -11.21 -0.13
CA ASN A 63 29.08 -12.49 0.25
C ASN A 63 29.80 -13.18 -0.92
N VAL A 64 29.24 -13.14 -2.13
CA VAL A 64 29.86 -13.72 -3.33
C VAL A 64 31.14 -12.96 -3.70
N VAL A 65 31.11 -11.63 -3.68
CA VAL A 65 32.27 -10.79 -3.93
C VAL A 65 33.36 -11.06 -2.90
N ASP A 66 33.04 -11.01 -1.60
CA ASP A 66 34.01 -11.23 -0.53
C ASP A 66 34.65 -12.62 -0.63
N THR A 67 33.84 -13.66 -0.84
CA THR A 67 34.34 -15.04 -1.05
C THR A 67 35.25 -15.14 -2.28
N SER A 68 34.86 -14.50 -3.40
CA SER A 68 35.66 -14.50 -4.63
C SER A 68 36.97 -13.74 -4.44
N LEU A 69 36.95 -12.67 -3.65
CA LEU A 69 38.11 -11.84 -3.33
C LEU A 69 39.07 -12.50 -2.34
N GLU A 70 38.59 -13.37 -1.44
CA GLU A 70 39.40 -14.18 -0.53
C GLU A 70 40.14 -15.31 -1.26
N GLN A 71 39.59 -15.82 -2.36
CA GLN A 71 40.22 -16.84 -3.21
C GLN A 71 41.38 -16.29 -4.06
N ILE A 72 41.54 -14.97 -4.14
CA ILE A 72 42.65 -14.33 -4.83
C ILE A 72 43.91 -14.44 -3.96
N PRO A 73 45.02 -15.03 -4.46
CA PRO A 73 46.26 -15.15 -3.68
C PRO A 73 46.73 -13.79 -3.16
N ALA A 74 47.27 -13.73 -1.94
CA ALA A 74 47.75 -12.48 -1.34
C ALA A 74 48.77 -11.71 -2.22
N GLN A 75 49.51 -12.41 -3.09
CA GLN A 75 50.41 -11.81 -4.08
C GLN A 75 49.69 -11.02 -5.19
N ALA A 76 48.46 -11.37 -5.53
CA ALA A 76 47.67 -10.64 -6.52
C ALA A 76 47.10 -9.31 -5.96
N ASN A 77 47.14 -9.09 -4.63
CA ASN A 77 46.87 -7.76 -4.05
C ASN A 77 47.97 -6.73 -4.37
N ALA A 78 49.13 -7.16 -4.86
CA ALA A 78 50.15 -6.27 -5.38
C ALA A 78 49.80 -5.71 -6.78
N ILE A 79 48.77 -6.27 -7.44
CA ILE A 79 48.28 -5.78 -8.73
C ILE A 79 47.35 -4.58 -8.46
N PRO A 80 47.74 -3.33 -8.83
CA PRO A 80 47.00 -2.12 -8.44
C PRO A 80 45.56 -2.10 -8.95
N VAL A 81 45.30 -2.70 -10.12
CA VAL A 81 43.96 -2.77 -10.72
C VAL A 81 43.02 -3.66 -9.90
N LEU A 82 43.52 -4.78 -9.35
CA LEU A 82 42.74 -5.68 -8.50
C LEU A 82 42.48 -5.08 -7.10
N ALA A 83 43.44 -4.33 -6.56
CA ALA A 83 43.24 -3.59 -5.31
C ALA A 83 42.21 -2.46 -5.47
N LEU A 84 42.27 -1.72 -6.58
CA LEU A 84 41.32 -0.66 -6.89
C LEU A 84 39.91 -1.20 -7.12
N SER A 85 39.76 -2.31 -7.88
CA SER A 85 38.45 -2.92 -8.09
C SER A 85 37.83 -3.44 -6.80
N ARG A 86 38.63 -4.07 -5.92
CA ARG A 86 38.18 -4.47 -4.57
C ARG A 86 37.67 -3.28 -3.78
N HIS A 87 38.44 -2.19 -3.72
CA HIS A 87 38.04 -0.99 -2.98
C HIS A 87 36.74 -0.39 -3.55
N MET A 88 36.61 -0.30 -4.88
CA MET A 88 35.41 0.24 -5.52
C MET A 88 34.18 -0.59 -5.18
N ILE A 89 34.26 -1.92 -5.21
CA ILE A 89 33.11 -2.78 -4.88
C ILE A 89 32.73 -2.66 -3.39
N GLN A 90 33.72 -2.72 -2.49
CA GLN A 90 33.47 -2.59 -1.05
C GLN A 90 32.90 -1.21 -0.69
N SER A 91 33.40 -0.14 -1.32
CA SER A 91 32.88 1.22 -1.09
C SER A 91 31.46 1.41 -1.64
N ALA A 92 31.15 0.86 -2.81
CA ALA A 92 29.81 0.88 -3.38
C ALA A 92 28.81 0.14 -2.47
N GLN A 93 29.21 -1.02 -1.93
CA GLN A 93 28.38 -1.78 -0.99
C GLN A 93 28.20 -1.05 0.35
N ALA A 94 29.28 -0.51 0.92
CA ALA A 94 29.24 0.24 2.17
C ALA A 94 28.36 1.51 2.07
N ALA A 95 28.24 2.10 0.88
CA ALA A 95 27.32 3.20 0.61
C ALA A 95 25.88 2.73 0.35
N ALA A 96 25.70 1.61 -0.37
CA ALA A 96 24.39 1.10 -0.75
C ALA A 96 23.60 0.52 0.43
N GLU A 97 24.25 -0.26 1.30
CA GLU A 97 23.61 -0.95 2.42
C GLU A 97 22.85 0.00 3.38
N PRO A 98 23.45 1.10 3.89
CA PRO A 98 22.72 2.07 4.71
C PRO A 98 21.64 2.81 3.92
N ALA A 99 21.85 3.10 2.63
CA ALA A 99 20.83 3.78 1.81
C ALA A 99 19.56 2.93 1.65
N PHE A 100 19.70 1.64 1.36
CA PHE A 100 18.56 0.72 1.28
C PHE A 100 17.89 0.49 2.63
N LYS A 101 18.65 0.46 3.72
CA LYS A 101 18.10 0.33 5.07
C LYS A 101 17.28 1.56 5.45
N THR A 102 17.85 2.76 5.32
CA THR A 102 17.15 4.01 5.59
C THR A 102 15.93 4.18 4.68
N GLY A 103 16.05 3.83 3.40
CA GLY A 103 14.92 3.86 2.47
C GLY A 103 13.75 2.98 2.92
N ALA A 104 14.04 1.76 3.43
CA ALA A 104 13.01 0.86 3.94
C ALA A 104 12.34 1.41 5.22
N GLU A 105 13.13 1.91 6.18
CA GLU A 105 12.61 2.48 7.43
C GLU A 105 11.73 3.71 7.17
N VAL A 106 12.16 4.60 6.27
CA VAL A 106 11.38 5.78 5.86
C VAL A 106 10.09 5.36 5.16
N CYS A 107 10.14 4.32 4.31
CA CYS A 107 8.96 3.80 3.63
C CYS A 107 7.92 3.27 4.62
N GLU A 108 8.32 2.44 5.59
CA GLU A 108 7.43 1.92 6.64
C GLU A 108 6.83 3.02 7.50
N THR A 109 7.68 3.97 7.93
CA THR A 109 7.25 5.13 8.71
C THR A 109 6.22 5.95 7.94
N SER A 110 6.46 6.19 6.65
CA SER A 110 5.56 6.95 5.79
C SER A 110 4.22 6.23 5.59
N PHE A 111 4.24 4.91 5.40
CA PHE A 111 3.01 4.12 5.27
C PHE A 111 2.17 4.11 6.55
N SER A 112 2.83 4.03 7.71
CA SER A 112 2.18 4.09 9.02
C SER A 112 1.58 5.48 9.28
N ALA A 113 2.33 6.53 8.97
CA ALA A 113 1.87 7.91 9.08
C ALA A 113 0.67 8.18 8.17
N TYR A 114 0.74 7.77 6.89
CA TYR A 114 -0.37 7.89 5.95
C TYR A 114 -1.64 7.16 6.45
N GLU A 115 -1.50 5.92 6.95
CA GLU A 115 -2.64 5.15 7.45
C GLU A 115 -3.29 5.84 8.65
N THR A 116 -2.48 6.28 9.60
CA THR A 116 -2.94 6.87 10.87
C THR A 116 -3.49 8.27 10.70
N ALA A 117 -2.81 9.12 9.95
CA ALA A 117 -3.12 10.54 9.85
C ALA A 117 -4.17 10.84 8.78
N LEU A 118 -4.26 10.03 7.71
CA LEU A 118 -5.07 10.36 6.54
C LEU A 118 -6.05 9.25 6.16
N ALA A 119 -5.56 8.08 5.76
CA ALA A 119 -6.41 7.07 5.12
C ALA A 119 -7.47 6.50 6.09
N GLY A 120 -7.06 6.12 7.29
CA GLY A 120 -7.95 5.62 8.33
C GLY A 120 -9.06 6.62 8.70
N PRO A 121 -8.72 7.85 9.11
CA PRO A 121 -9.70 8.90 9.39
C PRO A 121 -10.61 9.21 8.20
N SER A 122 -10.07 9.31 6.99
CA SER A 122 -10.85 9.66 5.79
C SER A 122 -11.91 8.60 5.48
N ARG A 123 -11.55 7.30 5.53
CA ARG A 123 -12.52 6.21 5.33
C ARG A 123 -13.66 6.28 6.36
N LYS A 124 -13.34 6.51 7.64
CA LYS A 124 -14.35 6.66 8.71
C LYS A 124 -15.27 7.85 8.47
N TYR A 125 -14.68 9.01 8.18
CA TYR A 125 -15.42 10.23 7.92
C TYR A 125 -16.37 10.07 6.73
N MET A 126 -15.93 9.39 5.67
CA MET A 126 -16.76 9.14 4.49
C MET A 126 -17.98 8.28 4.81
N VAL A 127 -17.84 7.24 5.62
CA VAL A 127 -18.99 6.44 6.09
C VAL A 127 -19.93 7.30 6.94
N GLU A 128 -19.40 8.05 7.90
CA GLU A 128 -20.20 8.85 8.82
C GLU A 128 -21.01 9.95 8.12
N VAL A 129 -20.38 10.71 7.22
CA VAL A 129 -21.05 11.78 6.47
C VAL A 129 -22.13 11.21 5.56
N ASN A 130 -21.83 10.14 4.82
CA ASN A 130 -22.81 9.54 3.91
C ASN A 130 -23.98 8.92 4.68
N LYS A 131 -23.72 8.28 5.83
CA LYS A 131 -24.77 7.78 6.70
C LYS A 131 -25.67 8.91 7.20
N ARG A 132 -25.10 9.98 7.75
CA ARG A 132 -25.87 11.15 8.22
C ARG A 132 -26.68 11.80 7.10
N MET A 133 -26.09 11.94 5.92
CA MET A 133 -26.77 12.51 4.75
C MET A 133 -27.94 11.64 4.32
N MET A 134 -27.73 10.32 4.20
CA MET A 134 -28.81 9.39 3.85
C MET A 134 -29.89 9.28 4.92
N ASP A 135 -29.54 9.37 6.20
CA ASP A 135 -30.50 9.44 7.32
C ASP A 135 -31.34 10.73 7.27
N THR A 136 -30.78 11.82 6.74
CA THR A 136 -31.49 13.09 6.57
C THR A 136 -32.44 13.06 5.37
N ILE A 137 -32.02 12.48 4.24
CA ILE A 137 -32.79 12.46 2.98
C ILE A 137 -33.89 11.39 3.02
N ILE A 138 -33.58 10.22 3.58
CA ILE A 138 -34.48 9.07 3.67
C ILE A 138 -34.54 8.65 5.15
N PRO A 139 -35.44 9.26 5.93
CA PRO A 139 -35.62 8.92 7.33
C PRO A 139 -36.11 7.48 7.49
N SER A 140 -35.76 6.88 8.62
CA SER A 140 -36.27 5.57 9.04
C SER A 140 -37.78 5.60 9.27
#